data_AF-A0A1H8Y8J9-F1
#
_entry.id   AF-A0A1H8Y8J9-F1
#
_cell.length_a   1.000
_cell.length_b   1.000
_cell.length_c   1.000
_cell.angle_alpha   90.00
_cell.angle_beta   90.00
_cell.angle_gamma   90.00
#
_symmetry.space_group_name_H-M   'P 1'
#
loop_
_entity.id
_entity.type
_entity.pdbx_description
1 polymer ?
#
loop_
_entity_poly.entity_id
_entity_poly.type
_entity_poly.pdbx_seq_one_letter_code
_entity_poly.pdbx_strand_id
1 'polypeptide(L)'
;MDDPLYLLSTRRGDTLDRLRDATWIAGCERCRGHLLSLCADAGFEPKIGYTSEDMVVMQALVAAGLGVTTSPGLALRAHRIKGIEATELPGAGQHVYAATYGDSPDPPATTALLTALAGAASTVSGKPTTHGQ
;
A
#
# COMPACT_ATOMS: atom_id res chain seq x y z
N MET A 1 3.02 14.06 0.68
CA MET A 1 3.91 13.08 0.01
C MET A 1 3.02 12.06 -0.67
N ASP A 2 3.37 11.66 -1.88
CA ASP A 2 2.66 10.62 -2.61
C ASP A 2 3.11 9.24 -2.11
N ASP A 3 2.16 8.35 -1.86
CA ASP A 3 2.39 6.98 -1.44
C ASP A 3 1.71 6.03 -2.45
N PRO A 4 2.47 5.47 -3.40
CA PRO A 4 1.90 4.63 -4.46
C PRO A 4 1.35 3.33 -3.91
N LEU A 5 0.33 2.79 -4.59
CA LEU A 5 -0.25 1.50 -4.26
C LEU A 5 0.45 0.37 -5.03
N TYR A 6 0.65 -0.76 -4.37
CA TYR A 6 1.24 -1.95 -4.97
C TYR A 6 0.28 -3.12 -4.92
N LEU A 7 0.23 -3.88 -6.00
CA LEU A 7 -0.31 -5.23 -6.06
C LEU A 7 0.73 -6.21 -5.50
N LEU A 8 0.31 -7.04 -4.54
CA LEU A 8 1.13 -8.10 -3.96
C LEU A 8 0.69 -9.47 -4.49
N SER A 9 1.64 -10.20 -5.06
CA SER A 9 1.45 -11.58 -5.49
C SER A 9 2.74 -12.39 -5.32
N THR A 10 2.75 -13.66 -5.70
CA THR A 10 3.96 -14.50 -5.71
C THR A 10 4.68 -14.49 -7.05
N ARG A 11 4.12 -13.84 -8.08
CA ARG A 11 4.64 -13.87 -9.46
C ARG A 11 4.95 -12.47 -9.96
N ARG A 12 6.14 -12.33 -10.55
CA ARG A 12 6.54 -11.07 -11.20
C ARG A 12 5.66 -10.78 -12.41
N GLY A 13 5.33 -9.50 -12.59
CA GLY A 13 4.59 -9.04 -13.76
C GLY A 13 3.11 -9.39 -13.73
N ASP A 14 2.57 -9.85 -12.60
CA ASP A 14 1.13 -9.88 -12.41
C ASP A 14 0.58 -8.45 -12.46
N THR A 15 -0.58 -8.33 -13.09
CA THR A 15 -1.35 -7.11 -13.26
C THR A 15 -2.75 -7.32 -12.69
N LEU A 16 -3.47 -6.22 -12.47
CA LEU A 16 -4.82 -6.26 -11.90
C LEU A 16 -5.79 -7.07 -12.77
N ASP A 17 -5.72 -6.91 -14.10
CA ASP A 17 -6.55 -7.64 -15.07
C ASP A 17 -6.27 -9.15 -15.08
N ARG A 18 -5.00 -9.55 -14.99
CA ARG A 18 -4.59 -10.97 -14.95
C ARG A 18 -5.06 -11.69 -13.69
N LEU A 19 -5.33 -10.94 -12.63
CA LEU A 19 -5.76 -11.46 -11.33
C LEU A 19 -7.27 -11.30 -11.09
N ARG A 20 -8.05 -11.02 -12.13
CA ARG A 20 -9.51 -10.85 -12.00
C ARG A 20 -10.20 -12.04 -11.33
N ASP A 21 -9.73 -13.25 -11.61
CA ASP A 21 -10.31 -14.51 -11.10
C ASP A 21 -9.55 -15.06 -9.88
N ALA A 22 -8.55 -14.33 -9.38
CA ALA A 22 -7.78 -14.72 -8.20
C ALA A 22 -8.61 -14.59 -6.91
N THR A 23 -8.16 -15.26 -5.85
CA THR A 23 -8.66 -15.01 -4.49
C THR A 23 -7.99 -13.75 -3.95
N TRP A 24 -8.80 -12.79 -3.52
CA TRP A 24 -8.35 -11.53 -2.94
C TRP A 24 -8.42 -11.57 -1.41
N ILE A 25 -7.40 -10.97 -0.79
CA ILE A 25 -7.32 -10.71 0.64
C ILE A 25 -7.62 -9.24 0.86
N ALA A 26 -8.74 -8.93 1.52
CA ALA A 26 -9.17 -7.57 1.78
C ALA A 26 -8.68 -7.06 3.15
N GLY A 27 -8.48 -5.75 3.26
CA GLY A 27 -8.16 -5.09 4.52
C GLY A 27 -9.39 -4.73 5.35
N CYS A 28 -9.22 -3.76 6.26
CA CYS A 28 -10.33 -3.11 6.96
C CYS A 28 -11.33 -2.46 5.97
N GLU A 29 -12.49 -2.01 6.46
CA GLU A 29 -13.59 -1.48 5.62
C GLU A 29 -13.15 -0.45 4.58
N ARG A 30 -12.31 0.53 4.98
CA ARG A 30 -11.78 1.55 4.07
C ARG A 30 -10.89 0.94 2.99
N CYS A 31 -9.98 0.05 3.37
CA CYS A 31 -9.06 -0.61 2.46
C CYS A 31 -9.83 -1.52 1.49
N ARG A 32 -10.86 -2.22 1.98
CA ARG A 32 -11.76 -3.03 1.16
C ARG A 32 -12.51 -2.17 0.15
N GLY A 33 -13.11 -1.06 0.56
CA GLY A 33 -13.80 -0.15 -0.35
C GLY A 33 -12.89 0.36 -1.47
N HIS A 34 -11.64 0.72 -1.14
CA HIS A 34 -10.65 1.13 -2.14
C HIS A 34 -10.29 -0.01 -3.11
N LEU A 35 -10.06 -1.23 -2.60
CA LEU A 35 -9.81 -2.41 -3.43
C LEU A 35 -10.98 -2.68 -4.39
N LEU A 36 -12.23 -2.64 -3.89
CA LEU A 36 -13.41 -2.84 -4.72
C LEU A 36 -13.52 -1.78 -5.83
N SER A 37 -13.26 -0.51 -5.52
CA SER A 37 -13.23 0.56 -6.52
C SER A 37 -12.18 0.28 -7.61
N LEU A 38 -10.96 -0.09 -7.23
CA LEU A 38 -9.89 -0.39 -8.17
C LEU A 38 -10.24 -1.55 -9.12
N CYS A 39 -10.80 -2.63 -8.58
CA CYS A 39 -11.24 -3.76 -9.38
C CYS A 39 -12.42 -3.39 -10.30
N ALA A 40 -13.37 -2.60 -9.80
CA ALA A 40 -14.51 -2.12 -10.58
C ALA A 40 -14.06 -1.20 -11.73
N ASP A 41 -13.11 -0.29 -11.50
CA ASP A 41 -12.50 0.55 -12.54
C ASP A 41 -11.76 -0.29 -13.59
N ALA A 42 -11.22 -1.44 -13.18
CA ALA A 42 -10.63 -2.44 -14.07
C ALA A 42 -11.67 -3.42 -14.69
N GLY A 43 -12.97 -3.23 -14.42
CA GLY A 43 -14.06 -3.99 -15.03
C GLY A 43 -14.36 -5.36 -14.42
N PHE A 44 -14.02 -5.60 -13.15
CA PHE A 44 -14.38 -6.84 -12.45
C PHE A 44 -14.70 -6.68 -10.97
N GLU A 45 -15.47 -7.62 -10.43
CA GLU A 45 -15.71 -7.75 -8.99
C GLU A 45 -14.75 -8.81 -8.42
N PRO A 46 -13.91 -8.49 -7.43
CA PRO A 46 -12.92 -9.42 -6.91
C PRO A 46 -13.57 -10.49 -6.02
N LYS A 47 -13.09 -11.74 -6.12
CA LYS A 47 -13.47 -12.80 -5.17
C LYS A 47 -12.70 -12.65 -3.85
N ILE A 48 -13.30 -12.00 -2.86
CA ILE A 48 -12.71 -11.87 -1.53
C ILE A 48 -12.83 -13.21 -0.77
N GLY A 49 -11.70 -13.88 -0.52
CA GLY A 49 -11.64 -15.13 0.25
C GLY A 49 -11.16 -14.96 1.69
N TYR A 50 -10.46 -13.87 1.97
CA TYR A 50 -9.89 -13.58 3.29
C TYR A 50 -10.02 -12.10 3.63
N THR A 51 -10.03 -11.79 4.91
CA THR A 51 -10.01 -10.41 5.41
C THR A 51 -9.11 -10.32 6.63
N SER A 52 -8.23 -9.33 6.66
CA SER A 52 -7.35 -9.06 7.81
C SER A 52 -6.93 -7.60 7.84
N GLU A 53 -6.91 -6.99 9.02
CA GLU A 53 -6.40 -5.63 9.22
C GLU A 53 -4.89 -5.60 9.52
N ASP A 54 -4.28 -6.77 9.70
CA ASP A 54 -2.84 -6.91 9.97
C ASP A 54 -2.08 -7.09 8.65
N MET A 55 -1.23 -6.11 8.32
CA MET A 55 -0.46 -6.13 7.08
C MET A 55 0.51 -7.32 6.98
N VAL A 56 1.03 -7.80 8.11
CA VAL A 56 1.97 -8.93 8.15
C VAL A 56 1.22 -10.21 7.85
N VAL A 57 0.02 -10.37 8.42
CA VAL A 57 -0.86 -11.51 8.12
C VAL A 57 -1.27 -11.51 6.64
N MET A 58 -1.68 -10.37 6.09
CA MET A 58 -2.02 -10.28 4.67
C MET A 58 -0.83 -10.68 3.77
N GLN A 59 0.38 -10.17 4.06
CA GLN A 59 1.58 -10.55 3.31
C GLN A 59 1.92 -12.03 3.46
N ALA A 60 1.73 -12.61 4.65
CA ALA A 60 1.98 -14.04 4.88
C ALA A 60 1.01 -14.93 4.09
N LEU A 61 -0.27 -14.54 3.99
CA LEU A 61 -1.26 -15.22 3.16
C LEU A 61 -0.89 -15.15 1.67
N VAL A 62 -0.37 -14.00 1.19
CA VAL A 62 0.16 -13.88 -0.17
C VAL A 62 1.37 -14.79 -0.37
N ALA A 63 2.35 -14.76 0.54
CA ALA A 63 3.55 -15.58 0.46
C ALA A 63 3.22 -17.09 0.49
N ALA A 64 2.16 -17.48 1.20
CA ALA A 64 1.64 -18.85 1.22
C ALA A 64 0.84 -19.23 -0.04
N GLY A 65 0.64 -18.31 -0.99
CA GLY A 65 -0.10 -18.55 -2.22
C GLY A 65 -1.62 -18.64 -2.04
N LEU A 66 -2.16 -18.18 -0.91
CA LEU A 66 -3.61 -18.25 -0.62
C LEU A 66 -4.41 -17.15 -1.31
N GLY A 67 -3.76 -16.07 -1.75
CA GLY A 67 -4.40 -15.00 -2.48
C GLY A 67 -3.46 -13.87 -2.85
N VAL A 68 -4.06 -12.78 -3.31
CA VAL A 68 -3.38 -11.53 -3.68
C VAL A 68 -4.02 -10.37 -2.91
N THR A 69 -3.29 -9.26 -2.77
CA THR A 69 -3.81 -8.06 -2.10
C THR A 69 -3.19 -6.79 -2.67
N THR A 70 -3.68 -5.64 -2.23
CA THR A 70 -3.03 -4.34 -2.47
C THR A 70 -2.44 -3.80 -1.18
N SER A 71 -1.26 -3.17 -1.24
CA SER A 71 -0.62 -2.56 -0.08
C SER A 71 0.04 -1.23 -0.45
N PRO A 72 -0.11 -0.17 0.37
CA PRO A 72 0.60 1.08 0.14
C PRO A 72 2.12 0.93 0.26
N GLY A 73 2.87 1.75 -0.47
CA GLY A 73 4.33 1.72 -0.48
C GLY A 73 4.95 1.91 0.90
N LEU A 74 4.37 2.79 1.72
CA LEU A 74 4.84 3.03 3.09
C LEU A 74 4.74 1.78 3.97
N ALA A 75 3.67 0.99 3.82
CA ALA A 75 3.50 -0.27 4.55
C ALA A 75 4.58 -1.29 4.16
N LEU A 76 4.89 -1.41 2.86
CA LEU A 76 5.94 -2.29 2.37
C LEU A 76 7.34 -1.87 2.83
N ARG A 77 7.58 -0.57 3.00
CA ARG A 77 8.85 -0.07 3.54
C ARG A 77 9.00 -0.36 5.03
N ALA A 78 7.91 -0.31 5.78
CA ALA A 78 7.91 -0.67 7.20
C ALA A 78 8.17 -2.17 7.39
N HIS A 79 7.52 -3.02 6.58
CA HIS A 79 7.75 -4.45 6.60
C HIS A 79 7.41 -5.10 5.25
N ARG A 80 8.32 -5.96 4.77
CA ARG A 80 8.10 -6.80 3.59
C ARG A 80 8.57 -8.22 3.84
N ILE A 81 7.65 -9.17 3.74
CA ILE A 81 7.95 -10.61 3.79
C ILE A 81 8.69 -11.02 2.51
N LYS A 82 9.66 -11.94 2.65
CA LYS A 82 10.37 -12.53 1.49
C LYS A 82 9.43 -13.42 0.67
N GLY A 83 9.64 -13.47 -0.64
CA GLY A 83 8.85 -14.32 -1.54
C GLY A 83 7.55 -13.71 -2.06
N ILE A 84 7.27 -12.44 -1.72
CA ILE A 84 6.21 -11.66 -2.36
C ILE A 84 6.80 -10.67 -3.37
N GLU A 85 6.17 -10.58 -4.52
CA GLU A 85 6.41 -9.57 -5.53
C GLU A 85 5.45 -8.40 -5.33
N ALA A 86 5.97 -7.18 -5.50
CA ALA A 86 5.22 -5.94 -5.34
C ALA A 86 5.26 -5.18 -6.67
N THR A 87 4.15 -5.20 -7.39
CA THR A 87 3.99 -4.49 -8.66
C THR A 87 3.23 -3.20 -8.40
N GLU A 88 3.86 -2.07 -8.71
CA GLU A 88 3.22 -0.76 -8.61
C GLU A 88 1.98 -0.70 -9.52
N LEU A 89 0.87 -0.18 -9.00
CA LEU A 89 -0.37 0.04 -9.77
C LEU A 89 -0.39 1.49 -10.27
N PRO A 90 -0.20 1.73 -11.58
CA PRO A 90 -0.09 3.09 -12.12
C PRO A 90 -1.36 3.91 -11.84
N GLY A 91 -1.19 5.13 -11.34
CA GLY A 91 -2.30 6.03 -11.03
C GLY A 91 -3.09 5.66 -9.77
N ALA A 92 -2.76 4.55 -9.10
CA ALA A 92 -3.34 4.18 -7.82
C ALA A 92 -2.39 4.52 -6.67
N GLY A 93 -2.91 5.16 -5.63
CA GLY A 93 -2.12 5.59 -4.49
C GLY A 93 -2.93 6.47 -3.54
N GLN A 94 -2.25 6.94 -2.52
CA GLN A 94 -2.79 7.89 -1.56
C GLN A 94 -1.81 9.05 -1.37
N HIS A 95 -2.34 10.15 -0.86
CA HIS A 95 -1.53 11.29 -0.45
C HIS A 95 -1.47 11.36 1.07
N VAL A 96 -0.25 11.45 1.60
CA VAL A 96 0.01 11.61 3.04
C VAL A 96 0.35 13.06 3.32
N TYR A 97 -0.40 13.67 4.24
CA TYR A 97 -0.25 15.08 4.63
C TYR A 97 0.03 15.21 6.12
N ALA A 98 0.80 16.23 6.48
CA ALA A 98 0.84 16.75 7.85
C ALA A 98 -0.06 17.98 7.91
N ALA A 99 -0.97 18.03 8.88
CA ALA A 99 -1.89 19.14 9.08
C ALA A 99 -1.72 19.69 10.50
N THR A 100 -1.67 21.02 10.62
CA THR A 100 -1.65 21.73 11.90
C THR A 100 -2.94 22.53 12.05
N TYR A 101 -3.26 22.88 13.30
CA TYR A 101 -4.43 23.68 13.64
C TYR A 101 -3.99 25.00 14.27
N GLY A 102 -4.62 26.10 13.87
CA GLY A 102 -4.32 27.46 14.33
C GLY A 102 -3.76 28.34 13.20
N ASP A 103 -3.58 29.62 13.52
CA ASP A 103 -3.03 30.60 12.60
C ASP A 103 -1.50 30.60 12.64
N SER A 104 -0.89 30.96 11.50
CA SER A 104 0.55 31.16 11.42
C SER A 104 1.03 32.39 12.21
N PRO A 105 2.26 32.37 12.75
CA PRO A 105 3.26 31.31 12.64
C PRO A 105 3.03 30.14 13.62
N ASP A 106 3.35 28.92 13.17
CA ASP A 106 3.30 27.71 14.01
C ASP A 106 4.23 27.81 15.22
N PRO A 107 3.84 27.26 16.40
CA PRO A 107 4.72 27.17 17.56
C PRO A 107 6.05 26.46 17.26
N PRO A 108 7.16 26.76 17.98
CA PRO A 108 8.47 26.19 17.68
C PRO A 108 8.51 24.66 17.64
N ALA A 109 7.78 23.99 18.55
CA ALA A 109 7.71 22.53 18.59
C ALA A 109 6.99 21.95 17.34
N THR A 110 5.92 22.61 16.88
CA THR A 110 5.18 22.22 15.67
C THR A 110 6.07 22.37 14.44
N THR A 111 6.75 23.52 14.30
CA THR A 111 7.71 23.76 13.21
C THR A 111 8.82 22.71 13.18
N ALA A 112 9.36 22.34 14.36
CA ALA A 112 10.38 21.31 14.47
C ALA A 112 9.87 19.92 14.02
N LEU A 113 8.65 19.53 14.43
CA LEU A 113 8.03 18.28 14.01
C LEU A 113 7.76 18.25 12.50
N LEU A 114 7.20 19.32 11.93
CA LEU A 114 6.95 19.42 10.49
C LEU A 114 8.24 19.30 9.68
N THR A 115 9.31 19.93 10.15
CA THR A 115 10.64 19.83 9.51
C THR A 115 11.15 18.38 9.53
N ALA A 116 11.03 17.69 10.67
CA ALA A 116 11.44 16.30 10.80
C ALA A 116 10.61 15.36 9.89
N LEU A 117 9.28 15.57 9.83
CA LEU A 117 8.39 14.80 8.95
C LEU A 117 8.70 15.04 7.47
N ALA A 118 8.98 16.28 7.07
CA ALA A 118 9.38 16.60 5.69
C ALA A 118 10.72 15.95 5.29
N GLY A 119 11.69 15.93 6.22
CA GLY A 119 12.96 15.22 6.03
C GLY A 119 12.77 13.70 5.88
N ALA A 120 11.95 13.10 6.74
CA ALA A 120 11.63 11.67 6.67
C ALA A 120 10.89 11.31 5.36
N ALA A 121 9.88 12.09 4.97
CA ALA A 121 9.13 11.89 3.74
C ALA A 121 10.04 11.91 2.50
N SER A 122 11.01 12.83 2.45
CA SER A 122 11.98 12.90 1.35
C SER A 122 12.84 11.64 1.22
N THR A 123 13.10 10.95 2.33
CA THR A 123 13.87 9.69 2.35
C THR A 123 13.02 8.50 1.90
N VAL A 124 11.74 8.52 2.26
CA VAL A 124 10.78 7.44 2.01
C VAL A 124 10.21 7.48 0.59
N SER A 125 10.16 8.65 -0.06
CA SER A 125 9.60 8.83 -1.41
C SER A 125 10.39 8.15 -2.54
N GLY A 126 11.52 7.48 -2.27
CA GLY A 126 12.16 6.62 -3.25
C GLY A 126 11.27 5.43 -3.66
N LYS A 127 11.66 4.63 -4.64
CA LYS A 127 10.98 3.34 -4.92
C LYS A 127 11.37 2.30 -3.84
N PRO A 128 10.46 1.44 -3.34
CA PRO A 128 10.85 0.36 -2.44
C PRO A 128 11.90 -0.51 -3.13
N THR A 129 13.08 -0.63 -2.55
CA THR A 129 14.16 -1.41 -3.14
C THR A 129 13.79 -2.89 -3.12
N THR A 130 13.85 -3.52 -4.29
CA THR A 130 13.77 -4.97 -4.43
C THR A 130 15.03 -5.58 -3.82
N HIS A 131 15.01 -5.92 -2.53
CA HIS A 131 16.14 -6.64 -1.92
C HIS A 131 16.11 -8.09 -2.40
N GLY A 132 16.88 -8.38 -3.45
CA GLY A 132 17.20 -9.73 -3.89
C GLY A 132 18.57 -10.14 -3.38
N GLN A 133 18.61 -11.10 -2.46
CA GLN A 133 19.51 -12.26 -2.48
C GLN A 133 19.06 -13.30 -1.43
#